data_AF-A0A4U6QEG7-F1
#
_entry.id   AF-A0A4U6QEG7-F1
#
_cell.length_a   1.000
_cell.length_b   1.000
_cell.length_c   1.000
_cell.angle_alpha   90.00
_cell.angle_beta   90.00
_cell.angle_gamma   90.00
#
_symmetry.space_group_name_H-M   'P 1'
#
loop_
_entity.id
_entity.type
_entity.pdbx_description
1 polymer ?
#
loop_
_entity_poly.entity_id
_entity_poly.type
_entity_poly.pdbx_seq_one_letter_code
_entity_poly.pdbx_strand_id
1 'polypeptide(L)'
;MSEADPPSDSPGTSGGTAVEIDASLRRQIARWATGRRWGAAVLAVMAIFLPLVVALAAPRVYEQPLGMTTAASATVTSVRLHDDQPRRHRNTAWEVGLRWIDPAGETKTRVERLVRRDDPPAVGEVLPIAITREGQVSFETDQGSWVLLLTVIAMVVLFVAGAVAFWMSAARSLMRRGKLDPPRAVPVVTTGRSELTTKWKLQFGPRQYSLGYRPEQSGAPGGSFAVDGRDDGRLPEVGDRLQVWTSRPNGRGPFLVRRPADDTWWLGGGPDPVPAFGPPSRG
;
A
#
# COMPACT_ATOMS: atom_id res chain seq x y z
N MET A 1 64.45 11.03 51.16
CA MET A 1 63.17 11.72 50.97
C MET A 1 62.91 11.74 49.47
N SER A 2 62.02 10.87 49.01
CA SER A 2 61.48 10.85 47.65
C SER A 2 59.98 10.73 47.79
N GLU A 3 59.28 11.76 47.34
CA GLU A 3 57.83 11.90 47.34
C GLU A 3 57.35 11.36 46.00
N ALA A 4 56.49 10.34 46.03
CA ALA A 4 55.95 9.70 44.84
C ALA A 4 54.56 10.27 44.57
N ASP A 5 54.38 10.89 43.41
CA ASP A 5 53.08 11.35 42.92
C ASP A 5 52.16 10.17 42.58
N PRO A 6 50.87 10.21 42.96
CA PRO A 6 49.89 9.21 42.56
C PRO A 6 49.37 9.46 41.13
N PRO A 7 48.99 8.40 40.39
CA PRO A 7 48.45 8.53 39.04
C PRO A 7 47.04 9.15 39.05
N SER A 8 46.83 10.13 38.17
CA SER A 8 45.53 10.77 37.95
C SER A 8 44.64 9.88 37.07
N ASP A 9 43.64 9.23 37.66
CA ASP A 9 42.56 8.59 36.92
C ASP A 9 41.56 9.65 36.45
N SER A 10 41.55 9.93 35.14
CA SER A 10 40.46 10.66 34.49
C SER A 10 39.36 9.67 34.10
N PRO A 11 38.12 9.80 34.60
CA PRO A 11 37.02 8.95 34.18
C PRO A 11 36.59 9.33 32.75
N GLY A 12 36.97 8.47 31.79
CA GLY A 12 36.53 8.55 30.41
C GLY A 12 35.01 8.49 30.31
N THR A 13 34.41 9.56 29.80
CA THR A 13 32.98 9.75 29.62
C THR A 13 32.49 8.89 28.45
N SER A 14 32.15 7.62 28.69
CA SER A 14 31.60 6.70 27.68
C SER A 14 30.06 6.57 27.74
N GLY A 15 29.36 7.63 28.17
CA GLY A 15 27.90 7.64 28.33
C GLY A 15 27.10 8.08 27.09
N GLY A 16 27.75 8.52 26.01
CA GLY A 16 27.10 9.19 24.88
C GLY A 16 26.39 8.29 23.87
N THR A 17 26.74 7.00 23.77
CA THR A 17 26.34 6.20 22.60
C THR A 17 24.97 5.53 22.73
N ALA A 18 24.57 5.07 23.92
CA ALA A 18 23.32 4.32 24.07
C ALA A 18 22.06 5.20 23.93
N VAL A 19 22.09 6.43 24.45
CA VAL A 19 20.96 7.36 24.44
C VAL A 19 20.73 7.96 23.04
N GLU A 20 21.81 8.20 22.30
CA GLU A 20 21.74 8.74 20.93
C GLU A 20 21.27 7.69 19.91
N ILE A 21 21.64 6.43 20.13
CA ILE A 21 21.13 5.29 19.34
C ILE A 21 19.61 5.11 19.56
N ASP A 22 19.10 5.19 20.79
CA ASP A 22 17.65 5.04 21.06
C ASP A 22 16.81 6.19 20.45
N ALA A 23 17.29 7.43 20.51
CA ALA A 23 16.60 8.59 19.95
C ALA A 23 16.55 8.56 18.41
N SER A 24 17.60 8.08 17.75
CA SER A 24 17.63 7.91 16.30
C SER A 24 16.72 6.77 15.82
N LEU A 25 16.63 5.69 16.60
CA LEU A 25 15.75 4.54 16.35
C LEU A 25 14.27 4.93 16.47
N ARG A 26 13.89 5.66 17.53
CA ARG A 26 12.50 6.16 17.70
C ARG A 26 12.08 7.11 16.58
N ARG A 27 12.97 8.03 16.16
CA ARG A 27 12.72 8.93 15.02
C ARG A 27 12.64 8.20 13.67
N GLN A 28 13.27 7.03 13.54
CA GLN A 28 13.13 6.19 12.34
C GLN A 28 11.84 5.36 12.38
N ILE A 29 11.48 4.76 13.51
CA ILE A 29 10.22 4.00 13.67
C ILE A 29 9.00 4.90 13.43
N ALA A 30 9.03 6.13 13.93
CA ALA A 30 7.96 7.12 13.68
C ALA A 30 7.76 7.41 12.18
N ARG A 31 8.85 7.52 11.41
CA ARG A 31 8.83 7.74 9.95
C ARG A 31 8.33 6.52 9.17
N TRP A 32 8.62 5.31 9.63
CA TRP A 32 8.13 4.07 9.04
C TRP A 32 6.63 3.86 9.25
N ALA A 33 6.12 4.22 10.45
CA ALA A 33 4.70 4.17 10.74
C ALA A 33 3.91 5.16 9.88
N THR A 34 4.49 6.32 9.55
CA THR A 34 3.83 7.30 8.66
C THR A 34 3.68 6.76 7.25
N GLY A 35 4.75 6.19 6.65
CA GLY A 35 4.72 5.69 5.26
C GLY A 35 3.67 4.59 5.00
N ARG A 36 3.52 3.63 5.92
CA ARG A 36 2.47 2.59 5.80
C ARG A 36 1.06 3.15 5.98
N ARG A 37 0.88 4.13 6.87
CA ARG A 37 -0.42 4.77 7.10
C ARG A 37 -0.87 5.55 5.86
N TRP A 38 0.05 6.25 5.18
CA TRP A 38 -0.25 6.94 3.92
C TRP A 38 -0.60 5.96 2.79
N GLY A 39 0.13 4.85 2.64
CA GLY A 39 -0.20 3.82 1.64
C GLY A 39 -1.59 3.19 1.87
N ALA A 40 -1.93 2.86 3.12
CA ALA A 40 -3.25 2.32 3.46
C ALA A 40 -4.37 3.36 3.28
N ALA A 41 -4.12 4.63 3.62
CA ALA A 41 -5.08 5.71 3.43
C ALA A 41 -5.39 5.95 1.93
N VAL A 42 -4.37 5.92 1.06
CA VAL A 42 -4.57 6.07 -0.40
C VAL A 42 -5.39 4.91 -0.96
N LEU A 43 -5.14 3.66 -0.54
CA LEU A 43 -5.93 2.51 -0.97
C LEU A 43 -7.38 2.58 -0.45
N ALA A 44 -7.59 3.04 0.78
CA ALA A 44 -8.93 3.21 1.34
C ALA A 44 -9.72 4.30 0.60
N VAL A 45 -9.08 5.43 0.28
CA VAL A 45 -9.70 6.49 -0.54
C VAL A 45 -10.04 5.94 -1.93
N MET A 46 -9.14 5.21 -2.58
CA MET A 46 -9.42 4.58 -3.88
C MET A 46 -10.59 3.59 -3.82
N ALA A 47 -10.67 2.77 -2.77
CA ALA A 47 -11.75 1.79 -2.61
C ALA A 47 -13.13 2.44 -2.41
N ILE A 48 -13.19 3.67 -1.90
CA ILE A 48 -14.44 4.43 -1.73
C ILE A 48 -14.77 5.22 -3.01
N PHE A 49 -13.77 5.87 -3.62
CA PHE A 49 -13.99 6.73 -4.78
C PHE A 49 -14.21 5.94 -6.07
N LEU A 50 -13.62 4.76 -6.23
CA LEU A 50 -13.84 3.93 -7.42
C LEU A 50 -15.32 3.53 -7.60
N PRO A 51 -16.02 2.94 -6.60
CA PRO A 51 -17.44 2.65 -6.74
C PRO A 51 -18.29 3.92 -6.88
N LEU A 52 -17.91 5.05 -6.28
CA LEU A 52 -18.62 6.32 -6.47
C LEU A 52 -18.49 6.83 -7.92
N VAL A 53 -17.29 6.79 -8.50
CA VAL A 53 -17.05 7.15 -9.90
C VAL A 53 -17.77 6.19 -10.84
N VAL A 54 -17.73 4.88 -10.56
CA VAL A 54 -18.50 3.88 -11.32
C VAL A 54 -20.00 4.14 -11.20
N ALA A 55 -20.52 4.47 -10.01
CA ALA A 55 -21.93 4.78 -9.80
C ALA A 55 -22.37 6.10 -10.44
N LEU A 56 -21.49 7.10 -10.56
CA LEU A 56 -21.76 8.36 -11.26
C LEU A 56 -21.59 8.25 -12.78
N ALA A 57 -20.70 7.38 -13.24
CA ALA A 57 -20.50 7.09 -14.66
C ALA A 57 -21.53 6.08 -15.20
N ALA A 58 -22.03 5.18 -14.34
CA ALA A 58 -22.99 4.14 -14.69
C ALA A 58 -24.25 4.70 -15.36
N PRO A 59 -24.93 5.76 -14.87
CA PRO A 59 -26.10 6.31 -15.55
C PRO A 59 -25.82 6.67 -17.01
N ARG A 60 -24.64 7.24 -17.30
CA ARG A 60 -24.26 7.62 -18.67
C ARG A 60 -23.85 6.45 -19.56
N VAL A 61 -23.25 5.42 -18.98
CA VAL A 61 -22.89 4.20 -19.71
C VAL A 61 -24.11 3.28 -19.88
N TYR A 62 -25.09 3.29 -18.97
CA TYR A 62 -26.33 2.52 -19.08
C TYR A 62 -27.37 3.17 -19.99
N GLU A 63 -27.27 4.49 -20.25
CA GLU A 63 -28.09 5.17 -21.25
C GLU A 63 -27.73 4.81 -22.70
N GLN A 64 -26.58 4.18 -22.96
CA GLN A 64 -26.11 3.88 -24.33
C GLN A 64 -26.26 2.41 -24.84
N PRO A 65 -26.49 1.34 -24.05
CA PRO A 65 -26.69 0.00 -24.63
C PRO A 65 -27.95 -0.77 -24.17
N LEU A 66 -28.92 -0.13 -23.51
CA LEU A 66 -30.20 -0.81 -23.17
C LEU A 66 -31.36 -0.49 -24.15
N GLY A 67 -31.06 0.06 -25.34
CA GLY A 67 -32.07 0.31 -26.37
C GLY A 67 -33.13 1.37 -25.99
N MET A 68 -32.81 2.27 -25.06
CA MET A 68 -33.74 3.29 -24.56
C MET A 68 -33.60 4.66 -25.24
N THR A 69 -32.51 4.89 -25.98
CA THR A 69 -32.31 6.10 -26.79
C THR A 69 -32.00 5.71 -28.23
N THR A 70 -32.76 6.28 -29.16
CA THR A 70 -32.50 6.10 -30.60
C THR A 70 -31.83 7.37 -31.11
N ALA A 71 -30.62 7.25 -31.64
CA ALA A 71 -29.97 8.36 -32.32
C ALA A 71 -30.75 8.65 -33.61
N ALA A 72 -31.16 9.90 -33.79
CA ALA A 72 -31.87 10.34 -34.99
C ALA A 72 -31.30 11.68 -35.47
N SER A 73 -31.47 11.94 -36.76
CA SER A 73 -31.16 13.23 -37.36
C SER A 73 -32.46 14.05 -37.45
N ALA A 74 -32.48 15.21 -36.79
CA ALA A 74 -33.59 16.15 -36.87
C ALA A 74 -33.22 17.35 -37.74
N THR A 75 -34.12 17.74 -38.64
CA THR A 75 -34.01 18.98 -39.41
C THR A 75 -34.66 20.12 -38.62
N VAL A 76 -33.97 21.25 -38.50
CA VAL A 76 -34.51 22.45 -37.87
C VAL A 76 -35.56 23.08 -38.79
N THR A 77 -36.80 23.23 -38.31
CA THR A 77 -37.91 23.82 -39.06
C THR A 77 -38.22 25.25 -38.66
N SER A 78 -37.96 25.62 -37.41
CA SER A 78 -38.15 26.98 -36.93
C SER A 78 -37.16 27.31 -35.83
N VAL A 79 -36.84 28.59 -35.70
CA VAL A 79 -35.99 29.12 -34.64
C VAL A 79 -36.63 30.42 -34.19
N ARG A 80 -36.95 30.50 -32.90
CA ARG A 80 -37.51 31.70 -32.28
C ARG A 80 -36.73 32.02 -31.02
N LEU A 81 -36.59 33.32 -30.75
CA LEU A 81 -36.11 33.75 -29.45
C LEU A 81 -37.21 33.44 -28.43
N HIS A 82 -36.85 32.87 -27.29
CA HIS A 82 -37.84 32.59 -26.25
C HIS A 82 -38.25 33.92 -25.59
N ASP A 83 -39.50 34.36 -25.83
CA ASP A 83 -39.97 35.71 -25.49
C ASP A 83 -40.05 35.99 -23.98
N ASP A 84 -40.08 34.96 -23.14
CA ASP A 84 -40.35 35.08 -21.70
C ASP A 84 -39.08 35.20 -20.83
N GLN A 85 -37.98 35.72 -21.40
CA GLN A 85 -36.75 35.90 -20.64
C GLN A 85 -36.78 37.18 -19.79
N PRO A 86 -36.66 37.07 -18.45
CA PRO A 86 -36.45 38.25 -17.62
C PRO A 86 -35.11 38.89 -18.01
N ARG A 87 -35.14 40.21 -18.30
CA ARG A 87 -34.03 41.05 -18.79
C ARG A 87 -32.69 40.96 -18.03
N ARG A 88 -32.62 40.21 -16.92
CA ARG A 88 -31.44 40.05 -16.07
C ARG A 88 -30.61 38.79 -16.32
N HIS A 89 -31.08 37.81 -17.10
CA HIS A 89 -30.28 36.61 -17.37
C HIS A 89 -29.42 36.76 -18.63
N ARG A 90 -28.11 36.54 -18.48
CA ARG A 90 -27.08 36.55 -19.55
C ARG A 90 -27.20 35.42 -20.58
N ASN A 91 -28.15 34.51 -20.43
CA ASN A 91 -28.24 33.30 -21.24
C ASN A 91 -29.43 33.41 -22.19
N THR A 92 -29.17 33.77 -23.44
CA THR A 92 -30.14 33.70 -24.54
C THR A 92 -30.62 32.25 -24.68
N ALA A 93 -31.94 32.05 -24.71
CA ALA A 93 -32.56 30.76 -24.95
C ALA A 93 -33.37 30.84 -26.23
N TRP A 94 -33.23 29.80 -27.04
CA TRP A 94 -33.88 29.68 -28.34
C TRP A 94 -34.91 28.57 -28.27
N GLU A 95 -36.08 28.79 -28.84
CA GLU A 95 -37.03 27.74 -29.16
C GLU A 95 -36.76 27.26 -30.58
N VAL A 96 -36.41 25.98 -30.71
CA VAL A 96 -36.07 25.36 -31.98
C VAL A 96 -37.14 24.32 -32.31
N GLY A 97 -37.86 24.53 -33.41
CA GLY A 97 -38.71 23.53 -34.02
C GLY A 97 -37.86 22.48 -34.71
N LEU A 98 -38.04 21.23 -34.34
CA LEU A 98 -37.34 20.07 -34.88
C LEU A 98 -38.34 19.18 -35.62
N ARG A 99 -37.90 18.63 -36.76
CA ARG A 99 -38.61 17.60 -37.50
C ARG A 99 -37.70 16.41 -37.73
N TRP A 100 -38.14 15.20 -37.39
CA TRP A 100 -37.40 13.98 -37.63
C TRP A 100 -38.33 12.84 -38.07
N ILE A 101 -37.76 11.75 -38.55
CA ILE A 101 -38.47 10.51 -38.88
C ILE A 101 -38.17 9.52 -37.75
N ASP A 102 -39.21 8.99 -37.12
CA ASP A 102 -39.07 7.99 -36.06
C ASP A 102 -38.73 6.59 -36.64
N PRO A 103 -38.36 5.61 -35.81
CA PRO A 103 -38.06 4.26 -36.29
C PRO A 103 -39.24 3.54 -36.96
N ALA A 104 -40.48 4.00 -36.74
CA ALA A 104 -41.68 3.48 -37.40
C ALA A 104 -41.92 4.13 -38.78
N GLY A 105 -41.09 5.09 -39.19
CA GLY A 105 -41.21 5.82 -40.44
C GLY A 105 -42.16 7.02 -40.37
N GLU A 106 -42.67 7.37 -39.20
CA GLU A 106 -43.55 8.52 -39.03
C GLU A 106 -42.75 9.81 -38.87
N THR A 107 -43.20 10.87 -39.54
CA THR A 107 -42.65 12.21 -39.31
C THR A 107 -43.15 12.75 -37.98
N LYS A 108 -42.23 13.07 -37.07
CA LYS A 108 -42.52 13.76 -35.81
C LYS A 108 -41.99 15.19 -35.86
N THR A 109 -42.71 16.09 -35.21
CA THR A 109 -42.32 17.49 -35.02
C THR A 109 -42.44 17.87 -33.56
N ARG A 110 -41.44 18.57 -33.02
CA ARG A 110 -41.46 19.05 -31.63
C ARG A 110 -40.73 20.38 -31.54
N VAL A 111 -41.21 21.27 -30.68
CA VAL A 111 -40.50 22.50 -30.32
C VAL A 111 -39.75 22.24 -29.04
N GLU A 112 -38.45 22.51 -29.04
CA GLU A 112 -37.60 22.31 -27.89
C GLU A 112 -36.81 23.55 -27.54
N ARG A 113 -36.58 23.73 -26.24
CA ARG A 113 -35.85 24.87 -25.72
C ARG A 113 -34.36 24.54 -25.73
N LEU A 114 -33.63 25.15 -26.65
CA LEU A 114 -32.17 25.10 -26.69
C LEU A 114 -31.61 26.19 -25.78
N VAL A 115 -31.03 25.78 -24.67
CA VAL A 115 -30.34 26.66 -23.72
C VAL A 115 -28.84 26.44 -23.91
N ARG A 116 -28.11 27.49 -24.33
CA ARG A 116 -26.64 27.57 -24.55
C ARG A 116 -26.12 27.24 -25.95
N ARG A 117 -26.39 28.13 -26.90
CA ARG A 117 -25.41 28.52 -27.92
C ARG A 117 -25.47 30.04 -28.10
N ASP A 118 -24.31 30.67 -28.22
CA ASP A 118 -24.23 32.10 -28.56
C ASP A 118 -24.86 32.37 -29.94
N ASP A 119 -24.87 31.35 -30.81
CA ASP A 119 -25.55 31.35 -32.11
C ASP A 119 -26.64 30.27 -32.19
N PRO A 120 -27.88 30.62 -32.63
CA PRO A 120 -28.89 29.62 -32.89
C PRO A 120 -28.54 28.78 -34.13
N PRO A 121 -29.02 27.52 -34.21
CA PRO A 121 -28.88 26.73 -35.45
C PRO A 121 -29.67 27.38 -36.59
N ALA A 122 -29.28 27.11 -37.84
CA ALA A 122 -29.99 27.63 -39.00
C ALA A 122 -31.24 26.78 -39.33
N VAL A 123 -32.28 27.40 -39.86
CA VAL A 123 -33.43 26.66 -40.42
C VAL A 123 -32.95 25.81 -41.59
N GLY A 124 -33.26 24.51 -41.57
CA GLY A 124 -32.77 23.51 -42.53
C GLY A 124 -31.50 22.77 -42.08
N GLU A 125 -30.85 23.19 -40.98
CA GLU A 125 -29.70 22.48 -40.42
C GLU A 125 -30.12 21.11 -39.86
N VAL A 126 -29.28 20.11 -40.07
CA VAL A 126 -29.49 18.75 -39.55
C VAL A 126 -28.70 18.60 -38.25
N LEU A 127 -29.40 18.38 -37.15
CA LEU A 127 -28.84 18.22 -35.82
C LEU A 127 -28.93 16.76 -35.35
N PRO A 128 -27.87 16.21 -34.73
CA PRO A 128 -27.97 14.94 -34.02
C PRO A 128 -28.83 15.12 -32.76
N ILE A 129 -29.84 14.28 -32.62
CA ILE A 129 -30.71 14.25 -31.44
C ILE A 129 -30.77 12.85 -30.84
N ALA A 130 -30.87 12.78 -29.52
CA ALA A 130 -31.18 11.56 -28.79
C ALA A 130 -32.65 11.59 -28.36
N ILE A 131 -33.42 10.58 -28.78
CA ILE A 131 -34.85 10.45 -28.45
C ILE A 131 -35.01 9.37 -27.39
N THR A 132 -35.54 9.71 -26.22
CA THR A 132 -35.86 8.75 -25.16
C THR A 132 -37.21 8.05 -25.43
N ARG A 133 -37.45 6.89 -24.79
CA ARG A 133 -38.73 6.14 -24.91
C ARG A 133 -39.96 6.96 -24.48
N GLU A 134 -39.79 7.97 -23.63
CA GLU A 134 -40.83 8.91 -23.21
C GLU A 134 -41.03 10.07 -24.22
N GLY A 135 -40.35 9.99 -25.36
CA GLY A 135 -40.39 10.98 -26.43
C GLY A 135 -39.61 12.25 -26.11
N GLN A 136 -38.95 12.36 -24.96
CA GLN A 136 -38.11 13.53 -24.66
C GLN A 136 -36.94 13.55 -25.64
N VAL A 137 -36.71 14.72 -26.21
CA VAL A 137 -35.61 14.96 -27.13
C VAL A 137 -34.52 15.66 -26.32
N SER A 138 -33.29 15.22 -26.48
CA SER A 138 -32.15 15.85 -25.83
C SER A 138 -31.06 16.08 -26.85
N PHE A 139 -30.47 17.27 -26.80
CA PHE A 139 -29.30 17.59 -27.59
C PHE A 139 -28.10 16.91 -26.94
N GLU A 140 -27.38 16.13 -27.73
CA GLU A 140 -26.11 15.53 -27.34
C GLU A 140 -25.10 16.65 -27.08
N THR A 141 -25.05 17.10 -25.82
CA THR A 141 -24.15 18.18 -25.42
C THR A 141 -22.81 17.57 -25.06
N ASP A 142 -21.84 17.76 -25.96
CA ASP A 142 -20.45 17.27 -25.88
C ASP A 142 -19.68 17.76 -24.63
N GLN A 143 -20.31 18.57 -23.77
CA GLN A 143 -19.71 19.06 -22.53
C GLN A 143 -19.66 18.01 -21.40
N GLY A 144 -20.46 16.94 -21.48
CA GLY A 144 -20.47 15.90 -20.44
C GLY A 144 -19.31 14.91 -20.53
N SER A 145 -18.77 14.70 -21.73
CA SER A 145 -17.78 13.66 -22.05
C SER A 145 -16.38 14.02 -21.56
N TRP A 146 -15.95 15.28 -21.74
CA TRP A 146 -14.60 15.73 -21.38
C TRP A 146 -14.38 15.76 -19.87
N VAL A 147 -15.41 16.09 -19.06
CA VAL A 147 -15.29 16.11 -17.59
C VAL A 147 -15.00 14.70 -17.07
N LEU A 148 -15.72 13.72 -17.60
CA LEU A 148 -15.53 12.31 -17.26
C LEU A 148 -14.14 11.83 -17.70
N LEU A 149 -13.72 12.16 -18.92
CA LEU A 149 -12.40 11.82 -19.43
C LEU A 149 -11.28 12.38 -18.54
N LEU A 150 -11.33 13.67 -18.18
CA LEU A 150 -10.35 14.30 -17.30
C LEU A 150 -10.35 13.67 -15.90
N THR A 151 -11.51 13.29 -15.38
CA THR A 151 -11.63 12.64 -14.07
C THR A 151 -10.98 11.25 -14.07
N VAL A 152 -11.19 10.47 -15.14
CA VAL A 152 -10.55 9.16 -15.32
C VAL A 152 -9.03 9.31 -15.45
N ILE A 153 -8.55 10.25 -16.26
CA ILE A 153 -7.12 10.52 -16.41
C ILE A 153 -6.49 10.90 -15.07
N ALA A 154 -7.12 11.79 -14.30
CA ALA A 154 -6.64 12.19 -12.98
C ALA A 154 -6.56 11.00 -12.00
N MET A 155 -7.56 10.12 -11.99
CA MET A 155 -7.52 8.90 -11.17
C MET A 155 -6.35 7.98 -11.55
N VAL A 156 -6.11 7.76 -12.85
CA VAL A 156 -5.01 6.91 -13.33
C VAL A 156 -3.66 7.49 -12.92
N VAL A 157 -3.45 8.80 -13.09
CA VAL A 157 -2.20 9.47 -12.68
C VAL A 157 -1.95 9.31 -11.18
N LEU A 158 -2.97 9.52 -10.35
CA LEU A 158 -2.86 9.37 -8.90
C LEU A 158 -2.58 7.91 -8.50
N PHE A 159 -3.19 6.94 -9.19
CA PHE A 159 -2.94 5.52 -8.95
C PHE A 159 -1.48 5.14 -9.26
N VAL A 160 -0.98 5.54 -10.42
CA VAL A 160 0.41 5.26 -10.83
C VAL A 160 1.40 5.93 -9.87
N ALA A 161 1.18 7.19 -9.49
CA ALA A 161 2.02 7.88 -8.53
C ALA A 161 2.03 7.18 -7.16
N GLY A 162 0.86 6.73 -6.68
CA GLY A 162 0.73 5.97 -5.42
C GLY A 162 1.45 4.62 -5.47
N ALA A 163 1.31 3.89 -6.58
CA ALA A 163 1.96 2.60 -6.80
C ALA A 163 3.49 2.76 -6.83
N VAL A 164 4.01 3.76 -7.54
CA VAL A 164 5.44 4.07 -7.61
C VAL A 164 6.01 4.45 -6.24
N ALA A 165 5.29 5.29 -5.47
CA ALA A 165 5.71 5.65 -4.12
C ALA A 165 5.75 4.44 -3.17
N PHE A 166 4.76 3.55 -3.26
CA PHE A 166 4.74 2.30 -2.51
C PHE A 166 5.91 1.39 -2.89
N TRP A 167 6.15 1.21 -4.19
CA TRP A 167 7.25 0.39 -4.70
C TRP A 167 8.63 0.92 -4.28
N MET A 168 8.85 2.23 -4.40
CA MET A 168 10.10 2.86 -3.96
C MET A 168 10.32 2.71 -2.45
N SER A 169 9.26 2.77 -1.65
CA SER A 169 9.32 2.55 -0.20
C SER A 169 9.68 1.10 0.14
N ALA A 170 9.06 0.13 -0.53
CA ALA A 170 9.34 -1.29 -0.37
C ALA A 170 10.76 -1.66 -0.83
N ALA A 171 11.19 -1.13 -1.98
CA ALA A 171 12.52 -1.34 -2.52
C ALA A 171 13.61 -0.74 -1.61
N ARG A 172 13.40 0.46 -1.05
CA ARG A 172 14.33 1.04 -0.06
C ARG A 172 14.43 0.21 1.21
N SER A 173 13.31 -0.35 1.67
CA SER A 173 13.28 -1.26 2.82
C SER A 173 14.10 -2.53 2.56
N LEU A 174 13.97 -3.11 1.36
CA LEU A 174 14.74 -4.29 0.95
C LEU A 174 16.23 -3.98 0.77
N MET A 175 16.60 -2.90 0.09
CA MET A 175 18.01 -2.55 -0.11
C MET A 175 18.74 -2.22 1.20
N ARG A 176 18.05 -1.66 2.20
CA ARG A 176 18.65 -1.44 3.52
C ARG A 176 18.85 -2.73 4.31
N ARG A 177 18.06 -3.78 4.07
CA ARG A 177 18.33 -5.11 4.63
C ARG A 177 19.58 -5.75 4.02
N GLY A 178 19.94 -5.38 2.79
CA GLY A 178 21.20 -5.82 2.14
C GLY A 178 22.47 -5.16 2.69
N LYS A 179 22.36 -4.14 3.56
CA LYS A 179 23.49 -3.50 4.27
C LYS A 179 23.59 -3.91 5.75
N LEU A 180 22.93 -5.00 6.15
CA LEU A 180 23.19 -5.60 7.45
C LEU A 180 24.52 -6.34 7.35
N ASP A 181 25.37 -6.21 8.37
CA ASP A 181 26.59 -7.01 8.48
C ASP A 181 26.23 -8.48 8.20
N PRO A 182 27.06 -9.22 7.44
CA PRO A 182 26.76 -10.61 7.12
C PRO A 182 26.45 -11.36 8.42
N PRO A 183 25.30 -12.04 8.52
CA PRO A 183 24.88 -12.70 9.74
C PRO A 183 25.98 -13.69 10.14
N ARG A 184 26.61 -13.44 11.30
CA ARG A 184 27.70 -14.29 11.80
C ARG A 184 27.11 -15.44 12.60
N ALA A 185 27.62 -16.65 12.35
CA ALA A 185 27.26 -17.85 13.09
C ALA A 185 27.87 -17.78 14.50
N VAL A 186 27.07 -17.99 15.54
CA VAL A 186 27.57 -18.17 16.91
C VAL A 186 27.64 -19.67 17.20
N PRO A 187 28.82 -20.25 17.44
CA PRO A 187 28.94 -21.64 17.87
C PRO A 187 28.47 -21.77 19.33
N VAL A 188 27.51 -22.67 19.55
CA VAL A 188 26.96 -22.98 20.87
C VAL A 188 26.94 -24.48 21.08
N VAL A 189 27.04 -24.89 22.34
CA VAL A 189 26.81 -26.28 22.75
C VAL A 189 25.48 -26.33 23.47
N THR A 190 24.62 -27.28 23.12
CA THR A 190 23.36 -27.51 23.83
C THR A 190 23.64 -28.09 25.23
N THR A 191 22.98 -27.54 26.24
CA THR A 191 23.17 -27.91 27.65
C THR A 191 21.94 -28.58 28.27
N GLY A 192 20.78 -28.44 27.63
CA GLY A 192 19.54 -29.05 28.10
C GLY A 192 18.47 -29.01 27.01
N ARG A 193 17.50 -29.91 27.11
CA ARG A 193 16.32 -29.93 26.25
C ARG A 193 15.08 -30.18 27.08
N SER A 194 14.07 -29.33 26.91
CA SER A 194 12.74 -29.55 27.48
C SER A 194 11.66 -29.30 26.43
N GLU A 195 10.64 -30.15 26.43
CA GLU A 195 9.48 -29.94 25.57
C GLU A 195 8.66 -28.77 26.12
N LEU A 196 8.33 -27.81 25.24
CA LEU A 196 7.54 -26.65 25.63
C LEU A 196 6.05 -27.02 25.62
N THR A 197 5.56 -27.41 26.80
CA THR A 197 4.13 -27.63 27.06
C THR A 197 3.40 -26.31 27.24
N THR A 198 3.12 -25.63 26.13
CA THR A 198 1.98 -24.71 25.96
C THR A 198 1.97 -23.41 26.79
N LYS A 199 2.40 -22.30 26.16
CA LYS A 199 1.74 -20.95 26.22
C LYS A 199 2.46 -19.93 25.33
N TRP A 200 3.74 -20.14 25.05
CA TRP A 200 4.54 -19.35 24.11
C TRP A 200 4.57 -20.01 22.74
N LYS A 201 3.42 -20.18 22.07
CA LYS A 201 3.42 -20.56 20.66
C LYS A 201 4.00 -19.39 19.87
N LEU A 202 5.32 -19.37 19.67
CA LEU A 202 5.88 -18.74 18.49
C LEU A 202 5.13 -19.35 17.28
N GLN A 203 4.89 -18.60 16.22
CA GLN A 203 4.10 -19.03 15.04
C GLN A 203 4.72 -20.21 14.24
N PHE A 204 5.62 -20.98 14.84
CA PHE A 204 6.40 -22.06 14.25
C PHE A 204 5.94 -23.40 14.85
N GLY A 205 4.96 -24.04 14.22
CA GLY A 205 4.69 -25.46 14.40
C GLY A 205 3.92 -25.93 15.66
N PRO A 206 3.44 -27.19 15.65
CA PRO A 206 2.68 -27.81 16.75
C PRO A 206 3.56 -28.33 17.90
N ARG A 207 4.86 -28.56 17.68
CA ARG A 207 5.82 -29.06 18.69
C ARG A 207 7.03 -28.14 18.76
N GLN A 208 7.29 -27.58 19.95
CA GLN A 208 8.43 -26.70 20.20
C GLN A 208 9.26 -27.27 21.35
N TYR A 209 10.57 -27.16 21.23
CA TYR A 209 11.51 -27.62 22.25
C TYR A 209 12.37 -26.45 22.70
N SER A 210 12.45 -26.22 24.01
CA SER A 210 13.42 -25.29 24.57
C SER A 210 14.77 -25.99 24.64
N LEU A 211 15.79 -25.35 24.05
CA LEU A 211 17.17 -25.77 24.12
C LEU A 211 17.93 -24.81 25.01
N GLY A 212 18.46 -25.32 26.11
CA GLY A 212 19.52 -24.65 26.83
C GLY A 212 20.79 -24.67 25.98
N TYR A 213 21.55 -23.58 25.99
CA TYR A 213 22.80 -23.50 25.25
C TYR A 213 23.87 -22.77 26.06
N ARG A 214 25.13 -23.03 25.72
CA ARG A 214 26.30 -22.29 26.19
C ARG A 214 27.15 -21.89 24.98
N PRO A 215 27.53 -20.61 24.84
CA PRO A 215 28.42 -20.19 23.76
C PRO A 215 29.82 -20.77 23.98
N GLU A 216 30.46 -21.23 22.91
CA GLU A 216 31.80 -21.86 23.00
C GLU A 216 32.92 -20.85 23.30
N GLN A 217 32.80 -19.62 22.80
CA GLN A 217 33.93 -18.69 22.72
C GLN A 217 33.81 -17.44 23.61
N SER A 218 32.62 -17.10 24.11
CA SER A 218 32.41 -15.73 24.64
C SER A 218 32.44 -15.59 26.16
N GLY A 219 32.57 -16.68 26.93
CA GLY A 219 32.42 -16.62 28.40
C GLY A 219 31.07 -16.08 28.88
N ALA A 220 30.17 -15.72 27.96
CA ALA A 220 28.88 -15.14 28.22
C ALA A 220 27.98 -16.19 28.88
N PRO A 221 27.01 -15.74 29.72
CA PRO A 221 26.05 -16.65 30.30
C PRO A 221 25.34 -17.43 29.19
N GLY A 222 25.17 -18.73 29.41
CA GLY A 222 24.28 -19.53 28.59
C GLY A 222 22.84 -19.02 28.69
N GLY A 223 21.99 -19.48 27.79
CA GLY A 223 20.58 -19.11 27.77
C GLY A 223 19.72 -20.24 27.24
N SER A 224 18.48 -19.91 26.87
CA SER A 224 17.58 -20.86 26.22
C SER A 224 16.90 -20.26 24.99
N PHE A 225 16.72 -21.07 23.94
CA PHE A 225 15.88 -20.70 22.81
C PHE A 225 15.00 -21.88 22.41
N ALA A 226 13.81 -21.58 21.90
CA ALA A 226 12.94 -22.58 21.33
C ALA A 226 13.41 -22.93 19.91
N VAL A 227 13.31 -24.20 19.53
CA VAL A 227 13.39 -24.68 18.14
C VAL A 227 12.08 -25.33 17.74
N ASP A 228 11.73 -25.16 16.47
CA ASP A 228 10.60 -25.86 15.86
C ASP A 228 11.01 -27.31 15.59
N GLY A 229 10.19 -28.25 16.03
CA GLY A 229 10.31 -29.67 15.74
C GLY A 229 9.48 -30.09 14.53
N ARG A 230 9.42 -29.24 13.49
CA ARG A 230 8.73 -29.57 12.23
C ARG A 230 9.55 -30.58 11.42
N ASP A 231 8.84 -31.63 10.99
CA ASP A 231 9.19 -32.70 10.05
C ASP A 231 10.46 -33.51 10.36
N ASP A 232 10.28 -34.81 10.61
CA ASP A 232 11.16 -36.02 10.56
C ASP A 232 12.66 -35.93 10.90
N GLY A 233 13.18 -34.75 11.22
CA GLY A 233 14.56 -34.45 11.51
C GLY A 233 14.88 -34.68 12.98
N ARG A 234 16.04 -35.28 13.23
CA ARG A 234 16.55 -35.55 14.57
C ARG A 234 16.80 -34.23 15.31
N LEU A 235 15.92 -33.87 16.23
CA LEU A 235 16.06 -32.70 17.11
C LEU A 235 17.46 -32.62 17.73
N PRO A 236 17.94 -31.40 18.04
CA PRO A 236 19.16 -31.21 18.84
C PRO A 236 19.11 -32.03 20.13
N GLU A 237 20.19 -32.75 20.38
CA GLU A 237 20.44 -33.48 21.62
C GLU A 237 21.35 -32.65 22.51
N VAL A 238 21.43 -33.00 23.79
CA VAL A 238 22.33 -32.34 24.74
C VAL A 238 23.78 -32.69 24.39
N GLY A 239 24.66 -31.69 24.32
CA GLY A 239 26.05 -31.83 23.92
C GLY A 239 26.31 -31.58 22.42
N ASP A 240 25.26 -31.45 21.62
CA ASP A 240 25.40 -31.07 20.21
C ASP A 240 26.01 -29.68 20.06
N ARG A 241 26.94 -29.58 19.12
CA ARG A 241 27.47 -28.30 18.63
C ARG A 241 26.55 -27.76 17.56
N LEU A 242 26.03 -26.56 17.78
CA LEU A 242 25.14 -25.86 16.88
C LEU A 242 25.75 -24.53 16.45
N GLN A 243 25.41 -24.09 15.25
CA GLN A 243 25.65 -22.75 14.77
C GLN A 243 24.32 -21.99 14.77
N VAL A 244 24.28 -20.84 15.45
CA VAL A 244 23.07 -20.02 15.56
C VAL A 244 23.30 -18.67 14.90
N TRP A 245 22.40 -18.29 13.99
CA TRP A 245 22.37 -16.97 13.36
C TRP A 245 21.15 -16.20 13.83
N THR A 246 21.33 -14.92 14.12
CA THR A 246 20.24 -13.96 14.31
C THR A 246 20.45 -12.76 13.41
N SER A 247 19.37 -12.29 12.81
CA SER A 247 19.37 -11.03 12.06
C SER A 247 19.11 -9.82 12.96
N ARG A 248 18.89 -10.03 14.27
CA ARG A 248 18.55 -8.94 15.20
C ARG A 248 19.78 -8.49 15.99
N PRO A 249 20.04 -7.19 16.08
CA PRO A 249 21.23 -6.65 16.78
C PRO A 249 21.22 -6.91 18.28
N ASN A 250 20.05 -7.17 18.88
CA ASN A 250 19.91 -7.51 20.30
C ASN A 250 20.13 -9.01 20.59
N GLY A 251 20.53 -9.81 19.60
CA GLY A 251 20.78 -11.24 19.78
C GLY A 251 19.52 -12.09 19.98
N ARG A 252 18.32 -11.52 19.95
CA ARG A 252 17.06 -12.25 20.17
C ARG A 252 16.51 -12.84 18.88
N GLY A 253 15.65 -13.85 19.00
CA GLY A 253 15.06 -14.54 17.85
C GLY A 253 14.26 -13.60 16.93
N PRO A 254 14.00 -13.98 15.66
CA PRO A 254 14.12 -15.33 15.14
C PRO A 254 15.56 -15.76 14.86
N PHE A 255 15.80 -17.06 15.02
CA PHE A 255 17.08 -17.73 14.84
C PHE A 255 17.03 -18.69 13.67
N LEU A 256 18.13 -18.79 12.95
CA LEU A 256 18.44 -19.94 12.11
C LEU A 256 19.46 -20.78 12.87
N VAL A 257 19.25 -22.10 12.95
CA VAL A 257 20.08 -23.01 13.73
C VAL A 257 20.53 -24.15 12.84
N ARG A 258 21.81 -24.49 12.85
CA ARG A 258 22.39 -25.58 12.06
C ARG A 258 23.19 -26.51 12.96
N ARG A 259 23.08 -27.82 12.77
CA ARG A 259 24.04 -28.79 13.31
C ARG A 259 25.09 -29.07 12.23
N PRO A 260 26.36 -28.65 12.40
CA PRO A 260 27.37 -28.84 11.36
C PRO A 260 27.72 -30.31 11.06
N ALA A 261 27.44 -31.22 12.00
CA ALA A 261 27.78 -32.64 11.86
C ALA A 261 26.99 -33.35 10.76
N ASP A 262 25.71 -32.99 10.56
CA ASP A 262 24.80 -33.64 9.62
C ASP A 262 24.07 -32.64 8.70
N ASP A 263 24.47 -31.36 8.76
CA ASP A 263 23.87 -30.24 8.03
C ASP A 263 22.35 -30.06 8.26
N THR A 264 21.84 -30.49 9.42
CA THR A 264 20.42 -30.30 9.75
C THR A 264 20.15 -28.87 10.16
N TRP A 265 19.02 -28.33 9.70
CA TRP A 265 18.60 -26.94 9.95
C TRP A 265 17.29 -26.88 10.73
N TRP A 266 17.21 -25.93 11.67
CA TRP A 266 15.99 -25.60 12.40
C TRP A 266 15.74 -24.10 12.40
N LEU A 267 14.46 -23.75 12.48
CA LEU A 267 14.03 -22.42 12.86
C LEU A 267 13.90 -22.35 14.37
N GLY A 268 14.48 -21.30 14.96
CA GLY A 268 14.42 -21.06 16.39
C GLY A 268 13.88 -19.67 16.74
N GLY A 269 13.53 -19.49 18.00
CA GLY A 269 13.12 -18.20 18.54
C GLY A 269 13.15 -18.21 20.06
N GLY A 270 13.41 -17.07 20.67
CA GLY A 270 13.47 -16.99 22.13
C GLY A 270 13.66 -15.58 22.64
N PRO A 271 13.27 -15.32 23.90
CA PRO A 271 13.52 -14.04 24.56
C PRO A 271 14.98 -13.87 24.96
N ASP A 272 15.70 -14.97 25.18
CA ASP A 272 17.10 -14.91 25.59
C ASP A 272 17.97 -14.54 24.38
N PRO A 273 18.87 -13.55 24.54
CA PRO A 273 19.76 -13.16 23.48
C PRO A 273 20.86 -14.22 23.33
N VAL A 274 21.03 -14.75 22.12
CA VAL A 274 22.31 -15.38 21.75
C VAL A 274 23.31 -14.24 21.63
N PRO A 275 24.43 -14.26 22.39
CA PRO A 275 25.35 -13.15 22.45
C PRO A 275 25.77 -12.76 21.03
N ALA A 276 25.35 -11.58 20.59
CA ALA A 276 25.88 -10.97 19.40
C ALA A 276 27.38 -10.75 19.65
N PHE A 277 28.23 -11.08 18.69
CA PHE A 277 29.62 -10.65 18.76
C PHE A 277 29.60 -9.13 18.97
N GLY A 278 30.00 -8.68 20.16
CA GLY A 278 30.41 -7.30 20.34
C GLY A 278 31.53 -7.01 19.33
N PRO A 279 31.80 -5.73 19.02
CA PRO A 279 33.03 -5.42 18.31
C PRO A 279 34.19 -6.11 19.05
N PRO A 280 35.19 -6.65 18.32
CA PRO A 280 36.31 -7.31 18.96
C PRO A 280 36.83 -6.40 20.07
N SER A 281 36.83 -6.90 21.30
CA SER A 281 37.59 -6.28 22.37
C SER A 281 38.99 -6.10 21.82
N ARG A 282 39.43 -4.85 21.61
CA ARG A 282 40.81 -4.58 21.23
C ARG A 282 41.69 -5.21 22.31
N GLY A 283 42.37 -6.29 21.96
CA GLY A 283 43.52 -6.79 22.70
C GLY A 283 44.71 -5.88 22.50
#